data_AF-A0A2N0VRS2-F1
#
_entry.id   AF-A0A2N0VRS2-F1
#
_cell.length_a   1.000
_cell.length_b   1.000
_cell.length_c   1.000
_cell.angle_alpha   90.00
_cell.angle_beta   90.00
_cell.angle_gamma   90.00
#
_symmetry.space_group_name_H-M   'P 1'
#
loop_
_entity.id
_entity.type
_entity.pdbx_description
1 polymer ?
#
loop_
_entity_poly.entity_id
_entity_poly.type
_entity_poly.pdbx_seq_one_letter_code
_entity_poly.pdbx_strand_id
1 'polypeptide(L)'
;MRKIKTHLNRTVKRCIENTFYMQIAASYKKISDINLLKSMKINEVIKLSCEKVHVQEELDAIESAVSNKLLHNRTPLIQKINDLDHDIDEIEQLLANLEIEKQNIQYEILLLSNVKP
;
A
#
# COMPACT_ATOMS: atom_id res chain seq x y z
N MET A 1 7.08 54.80 4.68
CA MET A 1 6.01 54.00 4.00
C MET A 1 6.56 52.94 3.04
N ARG A 2 7.29 53.27 1.95
CA ARG A 2 7.80 52.28 0.96
C ARG A 2 8.64 51.14 1.57
N LYS A 3 9.62 51.46 2.43
CA LYS A 3 10.50 50.45 3.06
C LYS A 3 9.73 49.44 3.92
N ILE A 4 8.73 49.91 4.68
CA ILE A 4 7.87 49.06 5.53
C ILE A 4 7.04 48.12 4.65
N LYS A 5 6.44 48.62 3.57
CA LYS A 5 5.67 47.80 2.61
C LYS A 5 6.55 46.71 1.96
N THR A 6 7.77 47.05 1.56
CA THR A 6 8.72 46.06 1.01
C THR A 6 9.08 44.99 2.03
N HIS A 7 9.29 45.37 3.30
CA HIS A 7 9.65 44.44 4.36
C HIS A 7 8.48 43.50 4.71
N LEU A 8 7.26 44.03 4.80
CA LEU A 8 6.04 43.24 4.98
C LEU A 8 5.84 42.24 3.83
N ASN A 9 5.95 42.68 2.57
CA ASN A 9 5.80 41.79 1.42
C ASN A 9 6.85 40.65 1.41
N ARG A 10 8.11 40.95 1.73
CA ARG A 10 9.15 39.91 1.85
C ARG A 10 8.86 38.93 2.98
N THR A 11 8.33 39.41 4.10
CA THR A 11 7.99 38.58 5.24
C THR A 11 6.83 37.65 4.91
N VAL A 12 5.75 38.17 4.32
CA VAL A 12 4.61 37.37 3.85
C VAL A 12 5.05 36.30 2.86
N LYS A 13 5.90 36.68 1.88
CA LYS A 13 6.45 35.74 0.90
C LYS A 13 7.18 34.56 1.56
N ARG A 14 8.08 34.85 2.52
CA ARG A 14 8.80 33.82 3.29
C ARG A 14 7.88 32.95 4.13
N CYS A 15 6.83 33.51 4.73
CA CYS A 15 5.86 32.72 5.49
C CYS A 15 5.10 31.73 4.61
N ILE A 16 4.71 32.14 3.39
CA ILE A 16 4.06 31.28 2.42
C ILE A 16 5.01 30.17 1.97
N GLU A 17 6.24 30.51 1.60
CA GLU A 17 7.28 29.54 1.20
C GLU A 17 7.52 28.50 2.31
N ASN A 18 7.70 28.94 3.57
CA ASN A 18 7.87 28.03 4.72
C ASN A 18 6.66 27.12 4.93
N THR A 19 5.44 27.62 4.70
CA THR A 19 4.22 26.82 4.83
C THR A 19 4.19 25.70 3.78
N PHE A 20 4.52 26.02 2.52
CA PHE A 20 4.62 25.01 1.47
C PHE A 20 5.71 23.97 1.76
N TYR A 21 6.87 24.39 2.25
CA TYR A 21 7.92 23.45 2.65
C TYR A 21 7.46 22.48 3.74
N MET A 22 6.75 22.96 4.77
CA MET A 22 6.21 22.09 5.82
C MET A 22 5.18 21.10 5.27
N GLN A 23 4.29 21.54 4.38
CA GLN A 23 3.31 20.67 3.74
C GLN A 23 3.97 19.60 2.87
N ILE A 24 4.94 19.98 2.04
CA ILE A 24 5.70 19.05 1.20
C ILE A 24 6.43 18.01 2.07
N ALA A 25 7.06 18.44 3.17
CA ALA A 25 7.73 17.52 4.09
C ALA A 25 6.75 16.52 4.73
N ALA A 26 5.56 16.98 5.13
CA ALA A 26 4.51 16.10 5.64
C ALA A 26 4.01 15.10 4.59
N SER A 27 3.86 15.53 3.33
CA SER A 27 3.49 14.66 2.21
C SER A 27 4.56 13.59 1.92
N TYR A 28 5.84 13.93 1.97
CA TYR A 28 6.93 12.94 1.86
C TYR A 28 6.91 11.92 3.00
N LYS A 29 6.59 12.34 4.23
CA LYS A 29 6.42 11.41 5.35
C LYS A 29 5.30 10.41 5.07
N LYS A 30 4.12 10.88 4.61
CA LYS A 30 3.01 10.00 4.23
C LYS A 30 3.40 8.98 3.15
N ILE A 31 4.16 9.41 2.13
CA ILE A 31 4.68 8.49 1.10
C ILE A 31 5.56 7.40 1.73
N SER A 32 6.42 7.75 2.69
CA SER A 32 7.25 6.80 3.41
C SER A 32 6.41 5.78 4.18
N ASP A 33 5.39 6.26 4.89
CA ASP A 33 4.47 5.41 5.67
C ASP A 33 3.70 4.45 4.75
N ILE A 34 3.22 4.93 3.59
CA ILE A 34 2.58 4.10 2.56
C ILE A 34 3.55 3.03 2.04
N ASN A 35 4.78 3.39 1.70
CA ASN A 35 5.76 2.41 1.19
C ASN A 35 6.06 1.31 2.23
N LEU A 36 6.16 1.67 3.51
CA LEU A 36 6.34 0.70 4.59
C LEU A 36 5.14 -0.25 4.67
N LEU A 37 3.92 0.29 4.68
CA LEU A 37 2.69 -0.51 4.73
C LEU A 37 2.58 -1.44 3.52
N LYS A 38 2.87 -0.95 2.31
CA LYS A 38 2.91 -1.76 1.09
C LYS A 38 3.90 -2.92 1.23
N SER A 39 5.11 -2.65 1.74
CA SER A 39 6.11 -3.71 1.95
C SER A 39 5.63 -4.77 2.93
N MET A 40 4.97 -4.38 4.02
CA MET A 40 4.40 -5.32 4.99
C MET A 40 3.31 -6.17 4.35
N LYS A 41 2.41 -5.56 3.57
CA LYS A 41 1.31 -6.26 2.90
C LYS A 41 1.78 -7.18 1.77
N ILE A 42 2.83 -6.82 1.03
CA ILE A 42 3.47 -7.71 0.06
C ILE A 42 4.04 -8.96 0.75
N ASN A 43 4.69 -8.81 1.90
CA ASN A 43 5.20 -9.96 2.65
C ASN A 43 4.08 -10.88 3.14
N GLU A 44 2.93 -10.30 3.48
CA GLU A 44 1.73 -11.05 3.86
C GLU A 44 1.19 -11.88 2.69
N VAL A 45 1.07 -11.29 1.49
CA VAL A 45 0.69 -12.01 0.26
C VAL A 45 1.65 -13.15 -0.03
N ILE A 46 2.97 -12.92 0.08
CA ILE A 46 3.97 -13.98 -0.13
C ILE A 46 3.75 -15.13 0.86
N LYS A 47 3.49 -14.83 2.13
CA LYS A 47 3.24 -15.84 3.17
C LYS A 47 1.98 -16.64 2.87
N LEU A 48 0.87 -15.97 2.55
CA LEU A 48 -0.40 -16.62 2.20
C LEU A 48 -0.27 -17.47 0.93
N SER A 49 0.48 -16.98 -0.06
CA SER A 49 0.76 -17.72 -1.29
C SER A 49 1.55 -19.00 -1.03
N CYS A 50 2.57 -18.94 -0.16
CA CYS A 50 3.31 -20.13 0.26
C CYS A 50 2.40 -21.13 1.00
N GLU A 51 1.52 -20.64 1.89
CA GLU A 51 0.55 -21.50 2.56
C GLU A 51 -0.41 -22.15 1.57
N LYS A 52 -0.92 -21.39 0.59
CA LYS A 52 -1.78 -21.91 -0.47
C LYS A 52 -1.11 -23.03 -1.25
N VAL A 53 0.16 -22.86 -1.62
CA VAL A 53 0.94 -23.90 -2.32
C VAL A 53 1.00 -25.18 -1.48
N HIS A 54 1.29 -25.09 -0.19
CA HIS A 54 1.33 -26.26 0.68
C HIS A 54 -0.02 -26.96 0.81
N VAL A 55 -1.12 -26.19 0.96
CA VAL A 55 -2.47 -26.76 1.02
C VAL A 55 -2.85 -27.42 -0.32
N GLN A 56 -2.42 -26.85 -1.44
CA GLN A 56 -2.60 -27.45 -2.77
C GLN A 56 -1.81 -28.76 -2.91
N GLU A 57 -0.56 -28.81 -2.45
CA GLU A 57 0.25 -30.04 -2.44
C GLU A 57 -0.41 -31.15 -1.60
N GLU A 58 -0.99 -30.80 -0.46
CA GLU A 58 -1.78 -31.74 0.37
C GLU A 58 -3.02 -32.26 -0.36
N LEU A 59 -3.72 -31.38 -1.08
CA LEU A 59 -4.90 -31.74 -1.88
C LEU A 59 -4.51 -32.69 -3.01
N ASP A 60 -3.45 -32.37 -3.76
CA ASP A 60 -2.95 -33.18 -4.87
C ASP A 60 -2.47 -34.57 -4.39
N ALA A 61 -1.87 -34.65 -3.20
CA ALA A 61 -1.48 -35.91 -2.57
C ALA A 61 -2.68 -36.79 -2.23
N ILE A 62 -3.81 -36.21 -1.82
CA ILE A 62 -5.05 -36.94 -1.56
C ILE A 62 -5.70 -37.39 -2.88
N GLU A 63 -5.72 -36.53 -3.90
CA GLU A 63 -6.33 -36.85 -5.20
C GLU A 63 -5.53 -37.91 -5.97
N SER A 64 -4.22 -37.98 -5.78
CA SER A 64 -3.35 -39.02 -6.35
C SER A 64 -3.31 -40.33 -5.54
N ALA A 65 -3.84 -40.34 -4.32
CA ALA A 65 -3.83 -41.54 -3.48
C ALA A 65 -4.83 -42.60 -3.99
N VAL A 66 -4.34 -43.83 -4.18
CA VAL A 66 -5.14 -45.00 -4.61
C VAL A 66 -6.18 -45.43 -3.54
N SER A 67 -6.09 -44.89 -2.32
CA SER A 67 -6.95 -45.26 -1.19
C SER A 67 -7.91 -44.12 -0.82
N ASN A 68 -9.21 -44.43 -0.76
CA ASN A 68 -10.29 -43.50 -0.38
C ASN A 68 -10.25 -42.98 1.07
N LYS A 69 -9.26 -43.39 1.89
CA LYS A 69 -9.23 -43.13 3.33
C LYS A 69 -9.17 -41.63 3.68
N LEU A 70 -8.67 -40.77 2.79
CA LEU A 70 -8.48 -39.34 3.04
C LEU A 70 -9.42 -38.43 2.23
N LEU A 71 -10.36 -39.00 1.44
CA LEU A 71 -11.27 -38.22 0.59
C LEU A 71 -12.14 -37.22 1.38
N HIS A 72 -12.42 -37.50 2.66
CA HIS A 72 -13.19 -36.61 3.53
C HIS A 72 -12.45 -35.28 3.83
N ASN A 73 -11.12 -35.24 3.68
CA ASN A 73 -10.32 -34.02 3.86
C ASN A 73 -10.27 -33.13 2.61
N ARG A 74 -10.76 -33.62 1.47
CA ARG A 74 -10.75 -32.88 0.19
C ARG A 74 -11.52 -31.56 0.28
N THR A 75 -12.76 -31.61 0.75
CA THR A 75 -13.62 -30.42 0.84
C THR A 75 -13.07 -29.35 1.79
N PRO A 76 -12.59 -29.70 3.01
CA PRO A 76 -11.90 -28.75 3.87
C PRO A 76 -10.67 -28.08 3.23
N LEU A 77 -9.83 -28.83 2.50
CA LEU A 77 -8.65 -28.26 1.84
C LEU A 77 -9.04 -27.29 0.71
N ILE A 78 -10.04 -27.63 -0.09
CA ILE A 78 -10.58 -26.73 -1.13
C ILE A 78 -11.13 -25.46 -0.49
N GLN A 79 -11.88 -25.57 0.61
CA GLN A 79 -12.40 -24.39 1.30
C GLN A 79 -11.24 -23.51 1.80
N LYS A 80 -10.21 -24.12 2.39
CA LYS A 80 -9.03 -23.39 2.86
C LYS A 80 -8.29 -22.68 1.72
N ILE A 81 -8.18 -23.30 0.54
CA ILE A 81 -7.59 -22.67 -0.66
C ILE A 81 -8.43 -21.46 -1.08
N ASN A 82 -9.76 -21.59 -1.12
CA ASN A 82 -10.65 -20.49 -1.48
C ASN A 82 -10.57 -19.32 -0.48
N ASP A 83 -10.46 -19.63 0.82
CA ASP A 83 -10.32 -18.62 1.87
C ASP A 83 -8.98 -17.87 1.71
N LEU A 84 -7.88 -18.60 1.44
CA LEU A 84 -6.57 -17.99 1.15
C LEU A 84 -6.59 -17.13 -0.11
N ASP A 85 -7.30 -17.56 -1.16
CA ASP A 85 -7.46 -16.76 -2.38
C ASP A 85 -8.23 -15.48 -2.12
N HIS A 86 -9.30 -15.55 -1.34
CA HIS A 86 -10.06 -14.38 -0.95
C HIS A 86 -9.21 -13.38 -0.15
N ASP A 87 -8.46 -13.86 0.84
CA ASP A 87 -7.57 -13.01 1.66
C ASP A 87 -6.47 -12.35 0.80
N ILE A 88 -5.91 -13.08 -0.16
CA ILE A 88 -4.91 -12.54 -1.10
C ILE A 88 -5.54 -11.44 -1.96
N ASP A 89 -6.71 -11.68 -2.56
CA ASP A 89 -7.41 -10.71 -3.41
C ASP A 89 -7.72 -9.41 -2.64
N GLU A 90 -8.16 -9.50 -1.38
CA GLU A 90 -8.41 -8.34 -0.53
C GLU A 90 -7.13 -7.51 -0.28
N ILE A 91 -6.01 -8.19 -0.01
CA ILE A 91 -4.72 -7.51 0.19
C ILE A 91 -4.24 -6.86 -1.11
N GLU A 92 -4.40 -7.53 -2.26
CA GLU A 92 -4.04 -6.97 -3.57
C GLU A 92 -4.86 -5.72 -3.90
N GLN A 93 -6.16 -5.73 -3.60
CA GLN A 93 -7.01 -4.55 -3.75
C GLN A 93 -6.54 -3.40 -2.84
N LEU A 94 -6.18 -3.70 -1.59
CA LEU A 94 -5.60 -2.71 -0.68
C LEU A 94 -4.28 -2.13 -1.22
N LEU A 95 -3.40 -2.97 -1.76
CA LEU A 95 -2.13 -2.54 -2.36
C LEU A 95 -2.35 -1.61 -3.56
N ALA A 96 -3.36 -1.88 -4.38
CA ALA A 96 -3.75 -1.01 -5.50
C ALA A 96 -4.24 0.36 -5.00
N ASN A 97 -5.09 0.38 -3.97
CA ASN A 97 -5.58 1.61 -3.35
C ASN A 97 -4.44 2.46 -2.77
N LEU A 98 -3.49 1.83 -2.08
CA LEU A 98 -2.30 2.51 -1.54
C LEU A 98 -1.41 3.10 -2.64
N GLU A 99 -1.33 2.46 -3.81
CA GLU A 99 -0.60 3.02 -4.94
C GLU A 99 -1.29 4.27 -5.51
N ILE A 100 -2.62 4.26 -5.62
CA ILE A 100 -3.39 5.43 -6.06
C ILE A 100 -3.21 6.58 -5.05
N GLU A 101 -3.28 6.31 -3.75
CA GLU A 101 -3.07 7.32 -2.71
C GLU A 101 -1.67 7.94 -2.81
N LYS A 102 -0.64 7.10 -2.99
CA LYS A 102 0.73 7.56 -3.19
C LYS A 102 0.86 8.48 -4.40
N GLN A 103 0.23 8.13 -5.53
CA GLN A 103 0.24 8.96 -6.74
C GLN A 103 -0.44 10.31 -6.52
N ASN A 104 -1.56 10.34 -5.79
CA ASN A 104 -2.25 11.58 -5.43
C ASN A 104 -1.37 12.50 -4.57
N ILE A 105 -0.66 11.94 -3.58
CA ILE A 105 0.27 12.72 -2.75
C ILE A 105 1.46 13.24 -3.56
N GLN A 106 1.99 12.43 -4.48
CA GLN A 106 3.05 12.87 -5.41
C GLN A 106 2.58 14.02 -6.30
N TYR A 107 1.34 13.98 -6.76
CA TYR A 107 0.72 15.08 -7.52
C TYR A 107 0.56 16.34 -6.67
N GLU A 108 0.13 16.22 -5.40
CA GLU A 108 0.05 17.35 -4.47
C GLU A 108 1.43 18.01 -4.27
N ILE A 109 2.49 17.21 -4.07
CA ILE A 109 3.86 17.72 -3.95
C ILE A 109 4.26 18.49 -5.21
N LEU A 110 3.94 17.97 -6.40
CA LEU A 110 4.23 18.62 -7.67
C LEU A 110 3.52 19.99 -7.78
N LEU A 111 2.24 20.06 -7.39
CA LEU A 111 1.48 21.31 -7.39
C LEU A 111 2.12 22.34 -6.44
N LEU A 112 2.40 21.94 -5.20
CA LEU A 112 3.01 22.82 -4.19
C LEU A 112 4.42 23.29 -4.59
N SER A 113 5.19 22.44 -5.25
CA SER A 113 6.55 22.75 -5.71
C SER A 113 6.58 23.69 -6.92
N ASN A 114 5.52 23.70 -7.73
CA ASN A 114 5.40 24.53 -8.92
C ASN A 114 4.75 25.89 -8.65
N VAL A 115 4.26 26.15 -7.42
CA VAL A 115 3.78 27.48 -7.03
C VAL A 115 4.98 28.44 -7.01
N LYS A 116 5.15 29.20 -8.10
CA LYS A 116 6.15 30.27 -8.16
C LYS A 116 5.78 31.38 -7.16
N PRO A 117 6.65 31.71 -6.20
CA PRO A 117 6.41 32.78 -5.24
C PRO A 117 6.48 34.20 -5.83
#